data_AF-A0A3N7G3Y6-F1
#
_entry.id   AF-A0A3N7G3Y6-F1
#
_cell.length_a   1.000
_cell.length_b   1.000
_cell.length_c   1.000
_cell.angle_alpha   90.00
_cell.angle_beta   90.00
_cell.angle_gamma   90.00
#
_symmetry.space_group_name_H-M   'P 1'
#
loop_
_entity.id
_entity.type
_entity.pdbx_description
1 polymer ?
#
loop_
_entity_poly.entity_id
_entity_poly.type
_entity_poly.pdbx_seq_one_letter_code
_entity_poly.pdbx_strand_id
1 'polypeptide(L)'
;MEKHEKKTYRSTSILGKIYDKVKAYEDMDLSSNDVWKHPCFDGEVHESCLVKWKGLYGQYRTEMRNALQAGKEKNNEANEVIKKYKEILYEAAEFNLSRRRDEEIFEEARALYQVTYNHAKRQGAVGKCGFAWRVAGLALCTLYVLKNQEERPLICSPSALKGIL
;
A
#
# COMPACT_ATOMS: atom_id res chain seq x y z
N MET A 1 0.57 -53.49 7.25
CA MET A 1 -0.14 -52.22 6.97
C MET A 1 0.92 -51.14 6.83
N GLU A 2 1.37 -50.85 5.62
CA GLU A 2 2.33 -49.78 5.38
C GLU A 2 1.60 -48.43 5.39
N LYS A 3 2.03 -47.56 6.31
CA LYS A 3 1.49 -46.21 6.47
C LYS A 3 2.23 -45.32 5.48
N HIS A 4 1.62 -45.02 4.33
CA HIS A 4 2.19 -44.04 3.40
C HIS A 4 2.25 -42.66 4.08
N GLU A 5 3.44 -42.25 4.52
CA GLU A 5 3.72 -40.86 4.87
C GLU A 5 3.53 -40.00 3.63
N LYS A 6 2.49 -39.15 3.65
CA LYS A 6 2.30 -38.13 2.62
C LYS A 6 3.44 -37.12 2.73
N LYS A 7 4.43 -37.23 1.84
CA LYS A 7 5.46 -36.21 1.66
C LYS A 7 4.78 -34.91 1.22
N THR A 8 4.69 -33.93 2.12
CA THR A 8 4.20 -32.59 1.81
C THR A 8 5.36 -31.77 1.23
N TYR A 9 5.31 -31.49 -0.07
CA TYR A 9 6.24 -30.54 -0.69
C TYR A 9 5.82 -29.11 -0.34
N ARG A 10 6.75 -28.32 0.20
CA ARG A 10 6.56 -26.90 0.46
C ARG A 10 7.47 -26.11 -0.46
N SER A 11 6.89 -25.28 -1.32
CA SER A 11 7.66 -24.49 -2.26
C SER A 11 8.49 -23.43 -1.53
N THR A 12 9.77 -23.32 -1.88
CA THR A 12 10.67 -22.28 -1.35
C THR A 12 10.66 -20.99 -2.16
N SER A 13 9.97 -20.98 -3.32
CA SER A 13 9.84 -19.80 -4.17
C SER A 13 9.02 -18.70 -3.49
N ILE A 14 9.20 -17.45 -3.93
CA ILE A 14 8.42 -16.30 -3.40
C ILE A 14 6.92 -16.55 -3.59
N LEU A 15 6.50 -17.02 -4.77
CA LEU A 15 5.11 -17.34 -5.05
C LEU A 15 4.59 -18.47 -4.15
N GLY A 16 5.42 -19.48 -3.89
CA GLY A 16 5.10 -20.55 -2.95
C GLY A 16 4.86 -20.02 -1.54
N LYS A 17 5.75 -19.16 -1.05
CA LYS A 17 5.62 -18.52 0.27
C LYS A 17 4.38 -17.62 0.36
N ILE A 18 4.05 -16.89 -0.70
CA ILE A 18 2.83 -16.07 -0.77
C ILE A 18 1.59 -16.98 -0.71
N TYR A 19 1.55 -18.03 -1.55
CA TYR A 19 0.44 -18.98 -1.59
C TYR A 19 0.20 -19.62 -0.23
N ASP A 20 1.26 -20.16 0.41
CA ASP A 20 1.18 -20.78 1.73
C ASP A 20 0.64 -19.80 2.77
N LYS A 21 1.06 -18.53 2.70
CA LYS A 21 0.65 -17.51 3.67
C LYS A 21 -0.81 -17.10 3.47
N VAL A 22 -1.27 -16.95 2.23
CA VAL A 22 -2.68 -16.67 1.92
C VAL A 22 -3.57 -17.83 2.38
N LYS A 23 -3.16 -19.07 2.08
CA LYS A 23 -3.89 -20.27 2.48
C LYS A 23 -4.04 -20.39 4.00
N ALA A 24 -2.99 -20.04 4.75
CA ALA A 24 -3.06 -20.01 6.21
C ALA A 24 -4.08 -19.00 6.77
N TYR A 25 -4.44 -17.95 6.00
CA TYR A 25 -5.49 -17.01 6.38
C TYR A 25 -6.91 -17.45 5.97
N GLU A 26 -7.05 -18.34 4.98
CA GLU A 26 -8.35 -18.90 4.61
C GLU A 26 -8.91 -19.82 5.71
N ASP A 27 -8.02 -20.47 6.46
CA ASP A 27 -8.37 -21.30 7.62
C ASP A 27 -8.65 -20.47 8.89
N MET A 28 -8.40 -19.15 8.87
CA MET A 28 -8.74 -18.24 9.96
C MET A 28 -10.12 -17.61 9.71
N ASP A 29 -10.91 -17.45 10.78
CA ASP A 29 -12.20 -16.76 10.72
C ASP A 29 -11.97 -15.26 10.51
N LEU A 30 -11.87 -14.85 9.24
CA LEU A 30 -11.67 -13.47 8.79
C LEU A 30 -12.96 -12.63 8.85
N SER A 31 -14.00 -13.09 9.57
CA SER A 31 -15.26 -12.36 9.73
C SER A 31 -15.10 -11.02 10.45
N SER A 32 -13.95 -10.80 11.11
CA SER A 32 -13.57 -9.50 11.64
C SER A 32 -13.05 -8.56 10.54
N ASN A 33 -13.83 -7.52 10.21
CA ASN A 33 -13.40 -6.36 9.41
C ASN A 33 -12.39 -5.44 10.14
N ASP A 34 -11.60 -5.99 11.05
CA ASP A 34 -10.64 -5.21 11.83
C ASP A 34 -9.53 -4.66 10.94
N VAL A 35 -9.40 -3.33 10.98
CA VAL A 35 -8.34 -2.61 10.28
C VAL A 35 -7.17 -2.42 11.23
N TRP A 36 -6.09 -3.15 10.96
CA TRP A 36 -4.82 -3.07 11.70
C TRP A 36 -3.80 -2.23 10.93
N LYS A 37 -3.05 -1.41 11.66
CA LYS A 37 -1.89 -0.71 11.09
C LYS A 37 -0.65 -1.54 11.28
N HIS A 38 0.26 -1.44 10.32
CA HIS A 38 1.58 -2.04 10.45
C HIS A 38 2.47 -1.17 11.34
N PRO A 39 3.16 -1.73 12.37
CA PRO A 39 3.98 -0.95 13.32
C PRO A 39 5.02 -0.04 12.65
N CYS A 40 5.63 -0.50 11.56
CA CYS A 40 6.57 0.28 10.72
C CYS A 40 6.05 1.68 10.35
N PHE A 41 4.74 1.83 10.19
CA PHE A 41 4.09 3.06 9.75
C PHE A 41 3.29 3.77 10.85
N ASP A 42 3.13 3.18 12.04
CA ASP A 42 2.29 3.69 13.13
C ASP A 42 3.08 4.36 14.26
N GLY A 43 3.98 5.27 13.92
CA GLY A 43 4.70 6.09 14.90
C GLY A 43 4.66 7.55 14.51
N GLU A 44 5.36 8.40 15.24
CA GLU A 44 5.18 9.85 15.16
C GLU A 44 5.45 10.42 13.75
N VAL A 45 4.59 11.37 13.37
CA VAL A 45 4.64 12.14 12.12
C VAL A 45 4.34 13.58 12.46
N HIS A 46 4.97 14.54 11.78
CA HIS A 46 4.67 15.95 12.02
C HIS A 46 3.17 16.25 11.86
N GLU A 47 2.61 17.00 12.81
CA GLU A 47 1.18 17.35 12.82
C GLU A 47 0.78 18.11 11.54
N SER A 48 1.68 18.94 11.01
CA SER A 48 1.47 19.64 9.73
C SER A 48 1.19 18.68 8.57
N CYS A 49 1.93 17.57 8.49
CA CYS A 49 1.70 16.52 7.47
C CYS A 49 0.37 15.81 7.68
N LEU A 50 0.01 15.50 8.93
CA LEU A 50 -1.28 14.88 9.27
C LEU A 50 -2.46 15.79 8.91
N VAL A 51 -2.40 17.08 9.24
CA VAL A 51 -3.44 18.06 8.91
C VAL A 51 -3.58 18.21 7.39
N LYS A 52 -2.45 18.35 6.67
CA LYS A 52 -2.42 18.41 5.19
C LYS A 52 -3.12 17.19 4.58
N TRP A 53 -2.70 15.99 4.95
CA TRP A 53 -3.23 14.76 4.36
C TRP A 53 -4.66 14.44 4.81
N LYS A 54 -5.07 14.87 6.00
CA LYS A 54 -6.48 14.79 6.43
C LYS A 54 -7.38 15.65 5.54
N GLY A 55 -6.95 16.87 5.19
CA GLY A 55 -7.65 17.74 4.25
C GLY A 55 -7.72 17.14 2.85
N LEU A 56 -6.57 16.75 2.30
CA LEU A 56 -6.46 16.12 0.97
C LEU A 56 -7.26 14.83 0.86
N TYR A 57 -7.23 13.98 1.89
CA TYR A 57 -8.04 12.75 1.89
C TYR A 57 -9.54 13.03 1.95
N GLY A 58 -9.95 14.13 2.58
CA GLY A 58 -11.32 14.64 2.51
C GLY A 58 -11.74 14.93 1.07
N GLN A 59 -10.92 15.70 0.35
CA GLN A 59 -11.14 16.06 -1.06
C GLN A 59 -11.13 14.81 -1.96
N TYR A 60 -10.15 13.93 -1.78
CA TYR A 60 -10.01 12.68 -2.53
C TYR A 60 -11.28 11.85 -2.47
N ARG A 61 -11.88 11.69 -1.29
CA ARG A 61 -13.08 10.86 -1.15
C ARG A 61 -14.27 11.42 -1.93
N THR A 62 -14.39 12.75 -2.01
CA THR A 62 -15.43 13.40 -2.80
C THR A 62 -15.15 13.25 -4.30
N GLU A 63 -13.92 13.55 -4.73
CA GLU A 63 -13.52 13.44 -6.14
C GLU A 63 -13.62 12.00 -6.65
N MET A 64 -13.11 11.03 -5.89
CA MET A 64 -13.19 9.62 -6.21
C MET A 64 -14.64 9.12 -6.24
N ARG A 65 -15.51 9.60 -5.34
CA ARG A 65 -16.94 9.27 -5.39
C ARG A 65 -17.57 9.75 -6.69
N ASN A 66 -17.27 10.98 -7.11
CA ASN A 66 -17.80 11.54 -8.34
C ASN A 66 -17.26 10.79 -9.58
N ALA A 67 -15.96 10.49 -9.60
CA ALA A 67 -15.33 9.70 -10.65
C ALA A 67 -15.98 8.31 -10.81
N LEU A 68 -16.28 7.64 -9.70
CA LEU A 68 -16.95 6.34 -9.72
C LEU A 68 -18.41 6.40 -10.23
N GLN A 69 -19.02 7.59 -10.26
CA GLN A 69 -20.35 7.82 -10.81
C GLN A 69 -20.34 8.16 -12.30
N ALA A 70 -19.18 8.32 -12.94
CA ALA A 70 -19.03 8.70 -14.36
C ALA A 70 -19.41 7.60 -15.38
N GLY A 71 -20.21 6.60 -14.99
CA GLY A 71 -20.70 5.56 -15.87
C GLY A 71 -19.59 4.77 -16.56
N LYS A 72 -19.50 4.89 -17.90
CA LYS A 72 -18.52 4.16 -18.72
C LYS A 72 -17.08 4.62 -18.51
N GLU A 73 -16.86 5.89 -18.19
CA GLU A 73 -15.52 6.48 -18.02
C GLU A 73 -14.97 6.35 -16.58
N LYS A 74 -15.71 5.70 -15.68
CA LYS A 74 -15.38 5.63 -14.25
C LYS A 74 -13.94 5.20 -13.95
N ASN A 75 -13.37 4.30 -14.76
CA ASN A 75 -12.02 3.80 -14.55
C ASN A 75 -10.98 4.86 -14.90
N ASN A 76 -11.18 5.58 -16.01
CA ASN A 76 -10.30 6.64 -16.46
C ASN A 76 -10.34 7.81 -15.48
N GLU A 77 -11.54 8.24 -15.09
CA GLU A 77 -11.74 9.30 -14.08
C GLU A 77 -11.12 8.92 -12.73
N ALA A 78 -11.29 7.67 -12.28
CA ALA A 78 -10.67 7.21 -11.03
C ALA A 78 -9.14 7.21 -11.13
N ASN A 79 -8.59 6.85 -12.29
CA ASN A 79 -7.14 6.88 -12.51
C ASN A 79 -6.58 8.31 -12.49
N GLU A 80 -7.28 9.27 -13.11
CA GLU A 80 -6.89 10.69 -13.08
C GLU A 80 -6.94 11.25 -11.66
N VAL A 81 -7.94 10.88 -10.86
CA VAL A 81 -7.97 11.23 -9.43
C VAL A 81 -6.74 10.67 -8.72
N ILE A 82 -6.39 9.38 -8.90
CA ILE A 82 -5.19 8.80 -8.26
C ILE A 82 -3.92 9.51 -8.73
N LYS A 83 -3.79 9.79 -10.03
CA LYS A 83 -2.65 10.50 -10.61
C LYS A 83 -2.46 11.89 -9.99
N LYS A 84 -3.54 12.66 -9.85
CA LYS A 84 -3.52 13.96 -9.16
C LYS A 84 -2.91 13.85 -7.75
N TYR A 85 -3.33 12.87 -6.94
CA TYR A 85 -2.78 12.73 -5.58
C TYR A 85 -1.36 12.17 -5.55
N LYS A 86 -0.94 11.41 -6.56
CA LYS A 86 0.49 11.06 -6.75
C LYS A 86 1.32 12.30 -7.05
N GLU A 87 0.87 13.16 -7.96
CA GLU A 87 1.54 14.41 -8.30
C GLU A 87 1.65 15.35 -7.10
N ILE A 88 0.62 15.40 -6.24
CA ILE A 88 0.69 16.16 -4.97
C ILE A 88 1.71 15.58 -4.00
N LEU A 89 1.82 14.25 -3.90
CA LEU A 89 2.76 13.60 -2.99
C LEU A 89 4.21 13.68 -3.50
N TYR A 90 4.42 13.48 -4.79
CA TYR A 90 5.77 13.31 -5.36
C TYR A 90 6.27 14.55 -6.12
N GLU A 91 5.42 15.54 -6.39
CA GLU A 91 5.70 16.61 -7.36
C GLU A 91 6.14 16.05 -8.73
N ALA A 92 5.67 14.84 -9.03
CA ALA A 92 6.03 14.04 -10.20
C ALA A 92 4.96 12.95 -10.41
N ALA A 93 4.99 12.29 -11.58
CA ALA A 93 4.05 11.21 -11.89
C ALA A 93 4.20 9.99 -10.96
N GLU A 94 5.43 9.67 -10.55
CA GLU A 94 5.76 8.53 -9.71
C GLU A 94 6.92 8.85 -8.76
N PHE A 95 7.05 8.05 -7.70
CA PHE A 95 8.09 8.21 -6.66
C PHE A 95 9.51 8.30 -7.23
N ASN A 96 9.89 7.39 -8.13
CA ASN A 96 11.23 7.31 -8.72
C ASN A 96 11.56 8.47 -9.67
N LEU A 97 10.58 9.29 -10.03
CA LEU A 97 10.75 10.49 -10.86
C LEU A 97 10.76 11.77 -10.02
N SER A 98 10.53 11.66 -8.71
CA SER A 98 10.51 12.81 -7.81
C SER A 98 11.89 13.42 -7.66
N ARG A 99 11.93 14.75 -7.54
CA ARG A 99 13.12 15.51 -7.14
C ARG A 99 13.08 15.93 -5.67
N ARG A 100 11.99 15.60 -4.97
CA ARG A 100 11.85 15.89 -3.54
C ARG A 100 12.80 15.00 -2.75
N ARG A 101 13.09 15.41 -1.51
CA ARG A 101 13.86 14.57 -0.59
C ARG A 101 13.04 13.36 -0.17
N ASP A 102 13.66 12.19 -0.21
CA ASP A 102 13.02 10.92 0.15
C ASP A 102 12.44 10.96 1.56
N GLU A 103 13.14 11.59 2.51
CA GLU A 103 12.68 11.70 3.90
C GLU A 103 11.35 12.45 4.02
N GLU A 104 11.18 13.53 3.25
CA GLU A 104 9.92 14.30 3.23
C GLU A 104 8.79 13.49 2.60
N ILE A 105 9.08 12.77 1.50
CA ILE A 105 8.10 11.90 0.86
C ILE A 105 7.69 10.79 1.82
N PHE A 106 8.63 10.17 2.53
CA PHE A 106 8.36 9.09 3.48
C PHE A 106 7.51 9.59 4.66
N GLU A 107 7.78 10.79 5.15
CA GLU A 107 6.97 11.40 6.20
C GLU A 107 5.54 11.67 5.73
N GLU A 108 5.37 12.26 4.55
CA GLU A 108 4.05 12.51 3.96
C GLU A 108 3.30 11.21 3.62
N ALA A 109 3.98 10.22 3.07
CA ALA A 109 3.45 8.89 2.81
C ALA A 109 2.95 8.21 4.09
N ARG A 110 3.68 8.37 5.20
CA ARG A 110 3.30 7.85 6.51
C ARG A 110 2.09 8.60 7.09
N ALA A 111 2.03 9.93 6.98
CA ALA A 111 0.84 10.71 7.33
C ALA A 111 -0.39 10.22 6.55
N LEU A 112 -0.26 10.05 5.24
CA LEU A 112 -1.32 9.56 4.36
C LEU A 112 -1.78 8.15 4.79
N TYR A 113 -0.84 7.24 5.06
CA TYR A 113 -1.14 5.91 5.62
C TYR A 113 -1.94 6.01 6.92
N GLN A 114 -1.49 6.80 7.89
CA GLN A 114 -2.19 6.91 9.17
C GLN A 114 -3.58 7.51 9.04
N VAL A 115 -3.75 8.57 8.26
CA VAL A 115 -5.04 9.23 8.01
C VAL A 115 -6.04 8.25 7.39
N THR A 116 -5.61 7.51 6.38
CA THR A 116 -6.47 6.54 5.68
C THR A 116 -6.85 5.36 6.56
N TYR A 117 -5.90 4.77 7.27
CA TYR A 117 -6.17 3.63 8.17
C TYR A 117 -7.02 4.04 9.36
N ASN A 118 -6.78 5.21 9.96
CA ASN A 118 -7.64 5.74 11.02
C ASN A 118 -9.07 5.96 10.53
N HIS A 119 -9.25 6.37 9.27
CA HIS A 119 -10.59 6.47 8.68
C HIS A 119 -11.21 5.10 8.40
N ALA A 120 -10.47 4.18 7.80
CA ALA A 120 -10.92 2.82 7.51
C ALA A 120 -11.34 2.08 8.78
N LYS A 121 -10.55 2.17 9.85
CA LYS A 121 -10.84 1.59 11.17
C LYS A 121 -12.12 2.15 11.77
N ARG A 122 -12.29 3.49 11.78
CA ARG A 122 -13.53 4.15 12.25
C ARG A 122 -14.78 3.76 11.47
N GLN A 123 -14.61 3.17 10.28
CA GLN A 123 -15.69 2.83 9.37
C GLN A 123 -15.86 1.32 9.20
N GLY A 124 -15.02 0.50 9.85
CA GLY A 124 -15.00 -0.95 9.66
C GLY A 124 -14.84 -1.38 8.20
N ALA A 125 -14.09 -0.62 7.39
CA ALA A 125 -14.04 -0.81 5.94
C ALA A 125 -12.61 -0.82 5.39
N VAL A 126 -12.00 -2.01 5.32
CA VAL A 126 -10.62 -2.25 4.85
C VAL A 126 -10.37 -1.66 3.45
N GLY A 127 -11.37 -1.69 2.56
CA GLY A 127 -11.25 -1.12 1.22
C GLY A 127 -10.87 0.37 1.19
N LYS A 128 -11.13 1.12 2.28
CA LYS A 128 -10.77 2.54 2.41
C LYS A 128 -9.26 2.76 2.62
N CYS A 129 -8.49 1.72 2.97
CA CYS A 129 -7.02 1.75 3.02
C CYS A 129 -6.39 1.82 1.63
N GLY A 130 -7.13 1.48 0.57
CA GLY A 130 -6.60 1.40 -0.79
C GLY A 130 -6.00 2.70 -1.32
N PHE A 131 -6.46 3.86 -0.84
CA PHE A 131 -5.89 5.16 -1.24
C PHE A 131 -4.39 5.25 -0.92
N ALA A 132 -3.98 4.84 0.28
CA ALA A 132 -2.57 4.90 0.68
C ALA A 132 -1.67 4.04 -0.19
N TRP A 133 -2.12 2.84 -0.53
CA TRP A 133 -1.33 1.94 -1.36
C TRP A 133 -1.30 2.36 -2.83
N ARG A 134 -2.37 2.97 -3.35
CA ARG A 134 -2.40 3.46 -4.73
C ARG A 134 -1.54 4.70 -4.95
N VAL A 135 -1.49 5.59 -3.96
CA VAL A 135 -0.74 6.85 -4.06
C VAL A 135 0.69 6.70 -3.53
N ALA A 136 0.82 6.22 -2.30
CA ALA A 136 2.08 6.17 -1.57
C ALA A 136 2.76 4.79 -1.56
N GLY A 137 2.21 3.79 -2.26
CA GLY A 137 2.60 2.39 -2.11
C GLY A 137 4.09 2.12 -2.29
N LEU A 138 4.70 2.68 -3.34
CA LEU A 138 6.14 2.48 -3.59
C LEU A 138 6.99 3.14 -2.50
N ALA A 139 6.68 4.38 -2.10
CA ALA A 139 7.39 5.07 -1.03
C ALA A 139 7.24 4.33 0.32
N LEU A 140 6.06 3.80 0.64
CA LEU A 140 5.81 2.99 1.84
C LEU A 140 6.59 1.68 1.82
N CYS A 141 6.65 1.00 0.67
CA CYS A 141 7.45 -0.20 0.51
C CYS A 141 8.94 0.10 0.68
N THR A 142 9.46 1.16 0.03
CA THR A 142 10.86 1.58 0.18
C THR A 142 11.18 1.90 1.65
N LEU A 143 10.33 2.68 2.32
CA LEU A 143 10.46 2.99 3.75
C LEU A 143 10.46 1.72 4.62
N TYR A 144 9.57 0.77 4.33
CA TYR A 144 9.52 -0.51 5.04
C TYR A 144 10.84 -1.24 4.92
N VAL A 145 11.40 -1.32 3.71
CA VAL A 145 12.64 -2.05 3.53
C VAL A 145 13.81 -1.34 4.20
N LEU A 146 13.89 -0.01 4.09
CA LEU A 146 14.90 0.80 4.80
C LEU A 146 14.84 0.65 6.33
N LYS A 147 13.66 0.43 6.90
CA LYS A 147 13.50 0.23 8.35
C LYS A 147 13.74 -1.21 8.83
N ASN A 148 13.64 -2.19 7.95
CA ASN A 148 13.66 -3.63 8.32
C ASN A 148 14.83 -4.42 7.75
N GLN A 149 15.73 -3.81 6.97
CA GLN A 149 16.97 -4.44 6.53
C GLN A 149 18.20 -3.76 7.12
N GLU A 150 19.18 -4.58 7.52
CA GLU A 150 20.56 -4.12 7.78
C GLU A 150 21.33 -3.82 6.48
N GLU A 151 20.86 -4.33 5.33
CA GLU A 151 21.44 -4.09 3.99
C GLU A 151 20.49 -3.29 3.07
N ARG A 152 21.04 -2.50 2.14
CA ARG A 152 20.25 -1.65 1.24
C ARG A 152 19.45 -2.50 0.24
N PRO A 153 18.14 -2.23 0.05
CA PRO A 153 17.36 -2.91 -0.98
C PRO A 153 17.87 -2.64 -2.39
N LEU A 154 17.88 -3.70 -3.20
CA LEU A 154 18.07 -3.61 -4.63
C LEU A 154 16.75 -3.19 -5.29
N ILE A 155 16.60 -1.89 -5.55
CA ILE A 155 15.45 -1.36 -6.31
C ILE A 155 15.62 -1.80 -7.77
N CYS A 156 14.79 -2.73 -8.23
CA CYS A 156 14.85 -3.28 -9.57
C CYS A 156 13.58 -2.92 -10.35
N SER A 157 13.71 -2.52 -11.61
CA SER A 157 12.55 -2.28 -12.47
C SER A 157 11.89 -3.62 -12.86
N PRO A 158 10.57 -3.66 -13.10
CA PRO A 158 9.91 -4.89 -13.59
C PRO A 158 10.53 -5.44 -14.87
N SER A 159 11.06 -4.56 -15.73
CA SER A 159 11.77 -4.94 -16.96
C SER A 159 13.08 -5.67 -16.68
N ALA A 160 13.80 -5.31 -15.62
CA ALA A 160 15.03 -5.97 -15.22
C ALA A 160 14.78 -7.37 -14.63
N LEU A 161 13.58 -7.65 -14.13
CA LEU A 161 13.18 -8.96 -13.61
C LEU A 161 12.77 -9.95 -14.71
N LYS A 162 12.44 -9.49 -15.93
CA LYS A 162 12.04 -10.36 -17.05
C LYS A 162 13.14 -11.31 -17.53
N GLY A 163 14.39 -11.08 -17.14
CA GLY A 163 15.51 -11.97 -17.47
C GLY A 163 15.87 -12.99 -16.39
N ILE A 164 15.20 -12.95 -15.22
CA ILE A 164 15.55 -13.74 -14.04
C ILE A 164 14.39 -14.67 -13.61
N LEU A 165 13.15 -14.33 -13.99
CA LEU A 165 11.94 -15.16 -13.84
C LEU A 165 11.61 -15.87 -15.15
#